data_AF-A0A5S9MDT1-F1
#
_entry.id   AF-A0A5S9MDT1-F1
#
_cell.length_a   1.000
_cell.length_b   1.000
_cell.length_c   1.000
_cell.angle_alpha   90.00
_cell.angle_beta   90.00
_cell.angle_gamma   90.00
#
_symmetry.space_group_name_H-M   'P 1'
#
loop_
_entity.id
_entity.type
_entity.pdbx_description
1 polymer ?
#
loop_
_entity_poly.entity_id
_entity_poly.type
_entity_poly.pdbx_seq_one_letter_code
_entity_poly.pdbx_strand_id
1 'polypeptide(L)'
;MAKKAEGTELKGPIAKFFDEAKQAELKEQLQVEEGDLLLFVADKTSVVHDALGALRLKLGKELGLIDESVFNFLWVVDWPLLEKR
;
A
#
# COMPACT_ATOMS: atom_id res chain seq x y z
N MET A 1 9.25 -3.64 2.40
CA MET A 1 9.28 -3.99 3.84
C MET A 1 7.85 -4.26 4.30
N ALA A 2 7.65 -5.20 5.22
CA ALA A 2 6.32 -5.63 5.67
C ALA A 2 6.15 -5.42 7.19
N LYS A 3 4.95 -5.05 7.61
CA LYS A 3 4.57 -4.72 8.98
C LYS A 3 3.20 -5.33 9.26
N LYS A 4 3.07 -6.13 10.31
CA LYS A 4 1.84 -6.85 10.67
C LYS A 4 1.20 -6.15 11.86
N ALA A 5 -0.12 -5.94 11.82
CA ALA A 5 -0.90 -5.51 12.96
C ALA A 5 -1.25 -6.73 13.81
N GLU A 6 -0.81 -6.75 15.06
CA GLU A 6 -1.20 -7.76 16.06
C GLU A 6 -1.67 -7.02 17.32
N GLY A 7 -2.98 -7.03 17.58
CA GLY A 7 -3.61 -6.20 18.62
C GLY A 7 -3.42 -4.69 18.40
N THR A 8 -3.20 -3.95 19.49
CA THR A 8 -2.94 -2.50 19.48
C THR A 8 -1.51 -2.13 19.10
N GLU A 9 -0.63 -3.07 18.80
CA GLU A 9 0.78 -2.79 18.48
C GLU A 9 1.15 -3.16 17.05
N LEU A 10 1.93 -2.27 16.46
CA LEU A 10 2.42 -2.39 15.12
C LEU A 10 3.76 -3.15 15.16
N LYS A 11 3.78 -4.39 14.67
CA LYS A 11 4.98 -5.24 14.74
C LYS A 11 5.70 -5.34 13.39
N GLY A 12 7.03 -5.27 13.43
CA GLY A 12 7.86 -5.47 12.26
C GLY A 12 9.25 -4.82 12.39
N PRO A 13 10.18 -5.16 11.47
CA PRO A 13 11.56 -4.67 11.52
C PRO A 13 11.67 -3.15 11.45
N ILE A 14 10.65 -2.50 10.88
CA ILE A 14 10.60 -1.03 10.79
C ILE A 14 9.83 -0.35 11.91
N ALA A 15 9.05 -1.09 12.71
CA ALA A 15 8.17 -0.49 13.72
C ALA A 15 8.94 0.33 14.75
N LYS A 16 10.13 -0.14 15.13
CA LYS A 16 11.05 0.53 16.04
C LYS A 16 11.56 1.89 15.57
N PHE A 17 11.41 2.23 14.29
CA PHE A 17 11.83 3.53 13.74
C PHE A 17 10.71 4.58 13.77
N PHE A 18 9.50 4.20 14.20
CA PHE A 18 8.37 5.12 14.37
C PHE A 18 8.08 5.28 15.86
N ASP A 19 7.95 6.52 16.32
CA ASP A 19 7.45 6.79 17.67
C ASP A 19 5.95 6.49 17.78
N GLU A 20 5.42 6.48 19.01
CA GLU A 20 4.01 6.15 19.27
C GLU A 20 3.05 7.11 18.55
N ALA A 21 3.41 8.39 18.47
CA ALA A 21 2.60 9.40 17.77
C ALA A 21 2.48 9.09 16.27
N LYS A 22 3.61 8.78 15.61
CA LYS A 22 3.61 8.36 14.19
C LYS A 22 2.94 7.03 13.96
N GLN A 23 3.03 6.10 14.91
CA GLN A 23 2.31 4.85 14.81
C GLN A 23 0.80 5.04 14.92
N ALA A 24 0.32 5.94 15.79
CA ALA A 24 -1.09 6.30 15.89
C ALA A 24 -1.59 7.00 14.61
N GLU A 25 -0.84 7.98 14.11
CA GLU A 25 -1.14 8.70 12.85
C GLU A 25 -1.25 7.72 11.66
N LEU A 26 -0.31 6.78 11.55
CA LEU A 26 -0.34 5.76 10.49
C LEU A 26 -1.57 4.84 10.58
N LYS A 27 -1.97 4.45 11.79
CA LYS A 27 -3.16 3.61 11.97
C LYS A 27 -4.43 4.34 11.54
N GLU A 28 -4.54 5.61 11.92
CA GLU A 28 -5.70 6.43 11.57
C GLU A 28 -5.79 6.66 10.06
N GLN A 29 -4.67 7.07 9.43
CA GLN A 29 -4.63 7.36 8.00
C GLN A 29 -4.88 6.13 7.12
N LEU A 30 -4.37 4.97 7.53
CA LEU A 30 -4.49 3.72 6.78
C LEU A 30 -5.67 2.86 7.21
N GLN A 31 -6.47 3.34 8.18
CA GLN A 31 -7.65 2.64 8.73
C GLN A 31 -7.32 1.19 9.14
N VAL A 32 -6.21 1.02 9.86
CA VAL A 32 -5.63 -0.30 10.15
C VAL A 32 -6.45 -1.02 11.20
N GLU A 33 -6.86 -2.25 10.87
CA GLU A 33 -7.54 -3.16 11.78
C GLU A 33 -6.59 -4.27 12.27
N GLU A 34 -7.02 -4.99 13.31
CA GLU A 34 -6.25 -6.12 13.82
C GLU A 34 -6.17 -7.23 12.77
N GLY A 35 -4.95 -7.72 12.50
CA GLY A 35 -4.68 -8.75 11.50
C GLY A 35 -4.20 -8.20 10.16
N ASP A 36 -4.26 -6.88 9.94
CA ASP A 36 -3.80 -6.26 8.70
C ASP A 36 -2.29 -6.31 8.51
N LEU A 37 -1.88 -6.29 7.24
CA LEU A 37 -0.49 -6.24 6.83
C LEU A 37 -0.22 -4.97 6.01
N LEU A 38 0.63 -4.10 6.55
CA LEU A 38 1.13 -2.90 5.89
C LEU A 38 2.43 -3.19 5.13
N LEU A 39 2.47 -2.82 3.86
CA LEU A 39 3.62 -3.02 2.98
C LEU A 39 4.15 -1.66 2.51
N PHE A 40 5.46 -1.46 2.65
CA PHE A 40 6.15 -0.20 2.34
C PHE A 40 7.28 -0.41 1.33
N VAL A 41 7.40 0.52 0.39
CA VAL A 41 8.54 0.67 -0.53
C VAL A 41 9.00 2.13 -0.45
N ALA A 42 10.30 2.36 -0.33
CA ALA A 42 10.86 3.70 -0.23
C ALA A 42 12.00 3.84 -1.25
N ASP A 43 11.70 4.51 -2.37
CA ASP A 43 12.60 4.81 -3.47
C ASP A 43 12.07 6.04 -4.23
N LYS A 44 12.59 6.34 -5.43
CA LYS A 44 12.03 7.30 -6.36
C LYS A 44 10.56 7.00 -6.64
N THR A 45 9.78 8.06 -6.85
CA THR A 45 8.33 7.98 -7.08
C THR A 45 7.94 6.96 -8.16
N SER A 46 8.63 6.94 -9.30
CA SER A 46 8.36 5.98 -10.39
C SER A 46 8.55 4.53 -9.93
N VAL A 47 9.68 4.24 -9.28
CA VAL A 47 10.00 2.90 -8.77
C VAL A 47 8.98 2.45 -7.73
N VAL A 48 8.58 3.34 -6.82
CA VAL A 48 7.58 3.04 -5.78
C VAL A 48 6.22 2.73 -6.40
N HIS A 49 5.76 3.56 -7.35
CA HIS A 49 4.47 3.37 -8.03
C HIS A 49 4.44 2.04 -8.81
N ASP A 50 5.50 1.72 -9.55
CA ASP A 50 5.60 0.48 -10.31
C ASP A 50 5.61 -0.74 -9.39
N ALA A 51 6.45 -0.70 -8.33
CA ALA A 51 6.59 -1.82 -7.40
C ALA A 51 5.30 -2.08 -6.61
N LEU A 52 4.67 -1.04 -6.04
CA LEU A 52 3.43 -1.20 -5.27
C LEU A 52 2.23 -1.52 -6.17
N GLY A 53 2.18 -0.98 -7.39
CA GLY A 53 1.15 -1.32 -8.38
C GLY A 53 1.21 -2.80 -8.77
N ALA A 54 2.39 -3.31 -9.10
CA ALA A 54 2.60 -4.72 -9.41
C ALA A 54 2.27 -5.63 -8.20
N LEU A 55 2.71 -5.25 -7.00
CA LEU A 55 2.45 -6.00 -5.77
C LEU A 55 0.95 -6.08 -5.46
N ARG A 56 0.22 -4.96 -5.60
CA ARG A 56 -1.22 -4.89 -5.42
C ARG A 56 -1.95 -5.86 -6.35
N LEU A 57 -1.59 -5.88 -7.64
CA LEU A 57 -2.19 -6.78 -8.61
C LEU A 57 -1.87 -8.24 -8.31
N LYS A 58 -0.63 -8.54 -7.91
CA LYS A 58 -0.22 -9.89 -7.54
C LYS A 58 -1.03 -10.42 -6.35
N LEU A 59 -1.11 -9.65 -5.26
CA LEU A 59 -1.88 -10.02 -4.08
C LEU A 59 -3.37 -10.12 -4.38
N GLY A 60 -3.92 -9.22 -5.18
CA GLY A 60 -5.32 -9.28 -5.61
C GLY A 60 -5.65 -10.60 -6.31
N LYS A 61 -4.74 -11.12 -7.15
CA LYS A 61 -4.88 -12.42 -7.81
C LYS A 61 -4.70 -13.59 -6.85
N GLU A 62 -3.63 -13.60 -6.05
CA GLU A 62 -3.31 -14.69 -5.12
C GLU A 62 -4.36 -14.86 -4.02
N LEU A 63 -4.99 -13.76 -3.59
CA LEU A 63 -6.04 -13.74 -2.58
C LEU A 63 -7.47 -13.82 -3.16
N GLY A 64 -7.62 -13.88 -4.48
CA GLY A 64 -8.93 -13.97 -5.14
C GLY A 64 -9.83 -12.74 -4.96
N LEU A 65 -9.23 -11.55 -4.82
CA LEU A 65 -9.96 -10.28 -4.58
C LEU A 65 -10.42 -9.59 -5.88
N ILE A 66 -10.01 -10.10 -7.04
CA ILE A 66 -10.41 -9.56 -8.34
C ILE A 66 -11.63 -10.35 -8.83
N ASP A 67 -12.77 -9.68 -8.95
CA ASP A 67 -13.96 -10.25 -9.55
C ASP A 67 -13.84 -10.26 -11.07
N GLU A 68 -13.49 -11.41 -11.64
CA GLU A 68 -13.33 -11.62 -13.08
C GLU A 68 -14.66 -11.57 -13.86
N SER A 69 -15.81 -11.49 -13.19
CA SER A 69 -17.12 -11.34 -13.83
C SER A 69 -17.55 -9.89 -14.06
N VAL A 70 -16.88 -8.95 -13.39
CA VAL A 70 -17.26 -7.53 -13.38
C VAL A 70 -16.30 -6.69 -14.21
N PHE A 71 -16.86 -5.90 -15.14
CA PHE A 71 -16.09 -4.94 -15.93
C PHE A 71 -16.16 -3.54 -15.31
N ASN A 72 -15.03 -3.05 -14.82
CA ASN A 72 -14.88 -1.71 -14.24
C ASN A 72 -14.25 -0.74 -15.24
N PHE A 73 -15.08 -0.07 -16.05
CA PHE A 73 -14.60 0.90 -17.05
C PHE A 73 -14.32 2.28 -16.43
N LEU A 74 -13.21 2.91 -16.84
CA LEU A 74 -12.87 4.29 -16.47
C LEU A 74 -12.05 4.98 -17.56
N TRP A 75 -12.05 6.31 -17.54
CA TRP A 75 -11.20 7.14 -18.38
C TRP A 75 -10.12 7.80 -17.54
N VAL A 76 -8.87 7.69 -17.98
CA VAL A 76 -7.77 8.48 -17.43
C VAL A 76 -7.57 9.70 -18.34
N VAL A 77 -7.94 10.87 -17.83
CA VAL A 77 -7.84 12.16 -18.52
C VAL A 77 -6.71 13.00 -17.93
N ASP A 78 -6.43 14.16 -18.51
CA ASP A 78 -5.45 15.13 -18.00
C ASP A 78 -4.02 14.57 -17.87
N TRP A 79 -3.56 13.84 -18.89
CA TRP A 79 -2.17 13.42 -18.99
C TRP A 79 -1.24 14.63 -19.09
N PRO A 80 -0.09 14.61 -18.42
CA PRO A 80 0.90 15.67 -18.56
C PRO A 80 1.38 15.73 -20.03
N LEU A 81 1.53 16.95 -20.57
CA LEU A 81 2.00 17.16 -21.95
C LEU A 81 3.42 16.63 -22.18
N LEU A 82 4.26 16.62 -21.14
CA LEU A 82 5.64 16.17 -21.18
C LEU A 82 5.95 15.31 -19.95
N GLU A 83 6.78 14.29 -20.13
CA GLU A 83 7.28 13.45 -19.04
C GLU A 83 8.61 14.01 -18.50
N LYS A 84 8.75 14.08 -17.18
CA LYS A 84 10.02 14.44 -16.54
C LYS A 84 10.91 13.19 -16.50
N ARG A 85 12.13 13.30 -17.04
CA ARG A 85 13.20 12.29 -16.87
C ARG A 85 13.82 12.36 -15.48
#